data_AF-A0A1V6RK64-F1
#
_entry.id   AF-A0A1V6RK64-F1
#
_cell.length_a   1.000
_cell.length_b   1.000
_cell.length_c   1.000
_cell.angle_alpha   90.00
_cell.angle_beta   90.00
_cell.angle_gamma   90.00
#
_symmetry.space_group_name_H-M   'P 1'
#
loop_
_entity.id
_entity.type
_entity.pdbx_description
1 polymer ?
#
loop_
_entity_poly.entity_id
_entity_poly.type
_entity_poly.pdbx_seq_one_letter_code
_entity_poly.pdbx_strand_id
1 'polypeptide(L)'
;MDPFEQLPAELINRILLCASDFVGIESLLLASPRVYAIFHDHPGLLFQELMASNTIASAAPIQEITQKVRLLHSPSFNVHSLEEYIQCTNGIHHQPNIHSHGAEVLEMVRISAQIQRLACKCLSTMQQNFISVVSGMPAGSLSGSIRAEKAAKPFSWVEECNIYWALWHLRHYSDLHNYGSRLNWSEDSMKT
;
A
#
# COMPACT_ATOMS: atom_id res chain seq x y z
N MET A 1 8.67 -15.19 25.13
CA MET A 1 7.35 -15.05 25.77
C MET A 1 6.59 -14.03 24.95
N ASP A 2 5.40 -14.37 24.48
CA ASP A 2 4.56 -13.44 23.71
C ASP A 2 3.97 -12.40 24.68
N PRO A 3 4.32 -11.10 24.57
CA PRO A 3 3.85 -10.07 25.50
C PRO A 3 2.34 -9.85 25.41
N PHE A 4 1.68 -10.30 24.34
CA PHE A 4 0.25 -10.16 24.13
C PHE A 4 -0.56 -11.22 24.87
N GLU A 5 0.04 -12.34 25.31
CA GLU A 5 -0.68 -13.44 25.99
C GLU A 5 -1.44 -13.00 27.24
N GLN A 6 -0.91 -12.02 27.96
CA GLN A 6 -1.49 -11.51 29.21
C GLN A 6 -2.46 -10.33 28.97
N LEU A 7 -2.54 -9.80 27.75
CA LEU A 7 -3.36 -8.63 27.44
C LEU A 7 -4.80 -9.04 27.08
N PRO A 8 -5.83 -8.36 27.62
CA PRO A 8 -7.20 -8.49 27.14
C PRO A 8 -7.31 -8.22 25.63
N ALA A 9 -8.27 -8.88 24.97
CA ALA A 9 -8.45 -8.76 23.53
C ALA A 9 -8.76 -7.32 23.10
N GLU A 10 -9.45 -6.56 23.96
CA GLU A 10 -9.80 -5.15 23.76
C GLU A 10 -8.55 -4.26 23.72
N LEU A 11 -7.53 -4.55 24.54
CA LEU A 11 -6.27 -3.82 24.51
C LEU A 11 -5.48 -4.14 23.24
N ILE A 12 -5.50 -5.40 22.80
CA ILE A 12 -4.85 -5.80 21.55
C ILE A 12 -5.51 -5.12 20.35
N ASN A 13 -6.85 -5.07 20.30
CA ASN A 13 -7.59 -4.33 19.28
C ASN A 13 -7.24 -2.84 19.28
N ARG A 14 -7.12 -2.22 20.46
CA ARG A 14 -6.65 -0.83 20.56
C ARG A 14 -5.22 -0.66 20.05
N ILE A 15 -4.31 -1.58 20.36
CA ILE A 15 -2.93 -1.56 19.84
C ILE A 15 -2.94 -1.65 18.31
N LEU A 16 -3.76 -2.54 17.73
CA LEU A 16 -3.92 -2.65 16.28
C LEU A 16 -4.48 -1.36 15.68
N LEU A 17 -5.51 -0.75 16.27
CA LEU A 17 -6.06 0.53 15.79
C LEU A 17 -5.10 1.71 15.97
N CYS A 18 -4.22 1.65 16.97
CA CYS A 18 -3.20 2.67 17.22
C CYS A 18 -1.93 2.46 16.39
N ALA A 19 -1.70 1.27 15.82
CA ALA A 19 -0.61 1.06 14.90
C ALA A 19 -0.85 1.94 13.66
N SER A 20 0.06 2.87 13.40
CA SER A 20 -0.14 3.96 12.44
C SER A 20 0.08 3.56 10.98
N ASP A 21 0.56 2.34 10.71
CA ASP A 21 0.96 1.92 9.38
C ASP A 21 0.83 0.39 9.17
N PHE A 22 0.77 -0.01 7.89
CA PHE A 22 0.58 -1.40 7.50
C PHE A 22 1.81 -2.27 7.82
N VAL A 23 3.01 -1.68 7.84
CA VAL A 23 4.25 -2.39 8.21
C VAL A 23 4.20 -2.83 9.68
N GLY A 24 3.76 -1.96 10.57
CA GLY A 24 3.59 -2.24 12.00
C GLY A 24 2.55 -3.31 12.22
N ILE A 25 1.39 -3.23 11.55
CA ILE A 25 0.35 -4.25 11.61
C ILE A 25 0.88 -5.61 11.13
N GLU A 26 1.48 -5.67 9.94
CA GLU A 26 2.03 -6.92 9.40
C GLU A 26 3.06 -7.52 10.35
N SER A 27 3.93 -6.69 10.94
CA SER A 27 4.93 -7.13 11.92
C SER A 27 4.30 -7.70 13.18
N LEU A 28 3.24 -7.07 13.70
CA LEU A 28 2.50 -7.56 14.87
C LEU A 28 1.81 -8.90 14.59
N LEU A 29 1.22 -9.05 13.41
CA LEU A 29 0.56 -10.30 12.98
C LEU A 29 1.57 -11.45 12.83
N LEU A 30 2.79 -11.16 12.38
CA LEU A 30 3.86 -12.15 12.28
C LEU A 30 4.48 -12.50 13.64
N ALA A 31 4.55 -11.53 14.55
CA ALA A 31 5.22 -11.70 15.84
C ALA A 31 4.37 -12.43 16.90
N SER A 32 3.04 -12.36 16.83
CA SER A 32 2.14 -12.94 17.84
C SER A 32 0.96 -13.70 17.22
N PRO A 33 0.84 -15.02 17.47
CA PRO A 33 -0.34 -15.80 17.08
C PRO A 33 -1.63 -15.29 17.73
N ARG A 34 -1.56 -14.73 18.94
CA ARG A 34 -2.72 -14.16 19.64
C ARG A 34 -3.20 -12.88 18.95
N VAL A 35 -2.28 -12.00 18.56
CA VAL A 35 -2.62 -10.81 17.77
C VAL A 35 -3.22 -11.20 16.43
N TYR A 36 -2.67 -12.22 15.77
CA TYR A 36 -3.23 -12.76 14.53
C TYR A 36 -4.66 -13.27 14.71
N ALA A 37 -4.94 -14.03 15.77
CA ALA A 37 -6.28 -14.55 16.05
C ALA A 37 -7.30 -13.41 16.27
N ILE A 38 -6.93 -12.38 17.03
CA ILE A 38 -7.81 -11.23 17.31
C ILE A 38 -8.05 -10.40 16.06
N PHE A 39 -7.01 -10.19 15.23
CA PHE A 39 -7.17 -9.53 13.93
C PHE A 39 -8.16 -10.28 13.03
N HIS A 40 -8.11 -11.62 13.03
CA HIS A 40 -8.97 -12.46 12.20
C HIS A 40 -10.46 -12.35 12.55
N ASP A 41 -10.82 -11.90 13.76
CA ASP A 41 -12.22 -11.70 14.14
C ASP A 41 -12.88 -10.53 13.39
N HIS A 42 -12.14 -9.44 13.15
CA HIS A 42 -12.68 -8.22 12.52
C HIS A 42 -11.69 -7.53 11.55
N PRO A 43 -11.15 -8.25 10.56
CA PRO A 43 -10.05 -7.76 9.74
C PRO A 43 -10.49 -6.58 8.85
N GLY A 44 -11.70 -6.64 8.30
CA GLY A 44 -12.23 -5.61 7.39
C GLY A 44 -12.35 -4.22 8.04
N LEU A 45 -12.83 -4.15 9.29
CA LEU A 45 -12.91 -2.89 10.04
C LEU A 45 -11.52 -2.31 10.30
N LEU A 46 -10.57 -3.13 10.78
CA LEU A 46 -9.20 -2.69 11.02
C LEU A 46 -8.55 -2.13 9.76
N PHE A 47 -8.70 -2.82 8.62
CA PHE A 47 -8.14 -2.34 7.36
C PHE A 47 -8.76 -1.02 6.90
N GLN A 48 -10.07 -0.86 7.05
CA GLN A 48 -10.76 0.39 6.71
C GLN A 48 -10.27 1.55 7.58
N GLU A 49 -10.14 1.33 8.89
CA GLU A 49 -9.63 2.34 9.83
C GLU A 49 -8.18 2.72 9.48
N LEU A 50 -7.31 1.75 9.18
CA LEU A 50 -5.93 2.00 8.73
C LEU A 50 -5.86 2.81 7.43
N MET A 51 -6.73 2.50 6.47
CA MET A 51 -6.84 3.25 5.23
C MET A 51 -7.34 4.68 5.45
N ALA A 52 -8.23 4.88 6.43
CA ALA A 52 -8.79 6.19 6.77
C ALA A 52 -7.83 7.06 7.59
N SER A 53 -7.04 6.45 8.49
CA SER A 53 -6.10 7.15 9.37
C SER A 53 -4.78 7.52 8.68
N ASN A 54 -4.41 6.81 7.62
CA ASN A 54 -3.19 7.08 6.87
C ASN A 54 -3.43 8.14 5.78
N THR A 55 -2.77 9.29 5.88
CA THR A 55 -2.98 10.45 5.00
C THR A 55 -2.71 10.19 3.52
N ILE A 56 -1.80 9.27 3.20
CA ILE A 56 -1.49 8.87 1.83
C ILE A 56 -2.53 7.85 1.34
N ALA A 57 -2.81 6.84 2.16
CA ALA A 57 -3.77 5.79 1.81
C ALA A 57 -5.20 6.34 1.68
N SER A 58 -5.54 7.39 2.42
CA SER A 58 -6.84 8.07 2.37
C SER A 58 -7.02 8.95 1.14
N ALA A 59 -5.96 9.20 0.36
CA ALA A 59 -6.08 10.00 -0.87
C ALA A 59 -6.94 9.26 -1.90
N ALA A 60 -7.95 9.94 -2.46
CA ALA A 60 -8.92 9.32 -3.35
C ALA A 60 -8.30 8.51 -4.52
N PRO A 61 -7.23 9.00 -5.21
CA PRO A 61 -6.58 8.20 -6.25
C PRO A 61 -5.93 6.91 -5.74
N ILE A 62 -5.43 6.91 -4.50
CA ILE A 62 -4.83 5.73 -3.86
C ILE A 62 -5.91 4.74 -3.43
N GLN A 63 -7.03 5.23 -2.89
CA GLN A 63 -8.15 4.38 -2.54
C GLN A 63 -8.74 3.65 -3.76
N GLU A 64 -8.90 4.37 -4.88
CA GLU A 64 -9.43 3.80 -6.12
C GLU A 64 -8.55 2.67 -6.65
N ILE A 65 -7.22 2.88 -6.72
CA ILE A 65 -6.30 1.86 -7.22
C ILE A 65 -6.14 0.69 -6.23
N THR A 66 -6.16 0.95 -4.92
CA THR A 66 -6.15 -0.09 -3.87
C THR A 66 -7.37 -0.99 -3.99
N GLN A 67 -8.53 -0.41 -4.31
CA GLN A 67 -9.77 -1.14 -4.53
C GLN A 67 -9.71 -2.03 -5.79
N LYS A 68 -9.11 -1.54 -6.88
CA LYS A 68 -8.86 -2.33 -8.10
C LYS A 68 -7.94 -3.51 -7.82
N VAL A 69 -6.86 -3.30 -7.07
CA VAL A 69 -5.98 -4.38 -6.58
C VAL A 69 -6.78 -5.37 -5.74
N ARG A 70 -7.57 -4.91 -4.75
CA ARG A 70 -8.38 -5.80 -3.90
C ARG A 70 -9.30 -6.70 -4.71
N LEU A 71 -9.95 -6.18 -5.75
CA LEU A 71 -10.82 -6.98 -6.63
C LEU A 71 -10.04 -8.12 -7.31
N LEU A 72 -8.85 -7.84 -7.86
CA LEU A 72 -8.01 -8.85 -8.53
C LEU A 72 -7.52 -9.97 -7.58
N HIS A 73 -7.50 -9.71 -6.27
CA HIS A 73 -7.15 -10.68 -5.23
C HIS A 73 -8.38 -11.33 -4.57
N SER A 74 -9.60 -10.91 -4.92
CA SER A 74 -10.82 -11.47 -4.35
C SER A 74 -11.19 -12.78 -5.06
N PRO A 75 -11.40 -13.90 -4.33
CA PRO A 75 -11.73 -15.19 -4.94
C PRO A 75 -13.06 -15.20 -5.71
N SER A 76 -13.98 -14.30 -5.38
CA SER A 76 -15.27 -14.15 -6.05
C SER A 76 -15.23 -13.26 -7.29
N PHE A 77 -14.12 -12.56 -7.53
CA PHE A 77 -13.98 -11.70 -8.69
C PHE A 77 -13.65 -12.55 -9.91
N ASN A 78 -14.54 -12.51 -10.92
CA ASN A 78 -14.39 -13.25 -12.16
C ASN A 78 -14.90 -12.40 -13.33
N VAL A 79 -13.99 -12.05 -14.22
CA VAL A 79 -14.21 -11.26 -15.44
C VAL A 79 -13.44 -11.91 -16.59
N HIS A 80 -13.98 -11.86 -17.81
CA HIS A 80 -13.54 -12.64 -18.96
C HIS A 80 -12.77 -11.84 -20.01
N SER A 81 -12.74 -10.51 -19.92
CA SER A 81 -11.91 -9.65 -20.79
C SER A 81 -11.46 -8.37 -20.10
N LEU A 82 -10.51 -7.66 -20.73
CA LEU A 82 -10.08 -6.35 -20.24
C LEU A 82 -11.24 -5.33 -20.27
N GLU A 83 -12.06 -5.36 -21.30
CA GLU A 83 -13.21 -4.46 -21.44
C GLU A 83 -14.22 -4.67 -20.32
N GLU A 84 -14.51 -5.93 -19.97
CA GLU A 84 -15.37 -6.27 -18.84
C GLU A 84 -14.75 -5.79 -17.52
N TYR A 85 -13.45 -6.00 -17.33
CA TYR A 85 -12.72 -5.49 -16.18
C TYR A 85 -12.82 -3.96 -16.05
N ILE A 86 -12.62 -3.23 -17.15
CA ILE A 86 -12.72 -1.77 -17.19
C ILE A 86 -14.16 -1.35 -16.85
N GLN A 87 -15.17 -2.00 -17.40
CA GLN A 87 -16.58 -1.71 -17.09
C GLN A 87 -16.92 -1.96 -15.62
N CYS A 88 -16.45 -3.06 -15.05
CA CYS A 88 -16.66 -3.39 -13.63
C CYS A 88 -15.92 -2.45 -12.68
N THR A 89 -14.81 -1.86 -13.12
CA THR A 89 -13.96 -1.02 -12.26
C THR A 89 -14.17 0.48 -12.46
N ASN A 90 -14.77 0.88 -13.59
CA ASN A 90 -15.22 2.24 -13.82
C ASN A 90 -16.45 2.54 -12.96
N GLY A 91 -16.33 3.50 -12.06
CA GLY A 91 -17.44 3.91 -11.19
C GLY A 91 -17.55 3.13 -9.88
N ILE A 92 -16.48 2.48 -9.42
CA ILE A 92 -16.38 2.04 -8.02
C ILE A 92 -16.25 3.29 -7.13
N HIS A 93 -17.37 3.98 -6.94
CA HIS A 93 -17.53 5.05 -5.99
C HIS A 93 -18.21 4.47 -4.75
N HIS A 94 -17.46 4.45 -3.65
CA HIS A 94 -17.97 4.30 -2.29
C HIS A 94 -18.75 3.02 -1.98
N GLN A 95 -18.02 1.96 -1.60
CA GLN A 95 -18.14 1.43 -0.24
C GLN A 95 -17.16 0.27 -0.03
N PRO A 96 -16.46 0.23 1.12
CA PRO A 96 -15.74 -0.97 1.49
C PRO A 96 -16.81 -1.97 1.93
N ASN A 97 -17.01 -3.01 1.13
CA ASN A 97 -17.86 -4.12 1.52
C ASN A 97 -17.32 -4.63 2.87
N ILE A 98 -18.09 -4.43 3.95
CA ILE A 98 -17.69 -4.67 5.36
C ILE A 98 -17.44 -6.17 5.62
N HIS A 99 -17.61 -7.01 4.59
CA HIS A 99 -17.55 -8.46 4.62
C HIS A 99 -16.32 -9.07 3.93
N SER A 100 -15.22 -8.33 3.77
CA SER A 100 -14.00 -8.93 3.21
C SER A 100 -13.55 -10.11 4.08
N HIS A 101 -13.39 -11.28 3.45
CA HIS A 101 -12.88 -12.48 4.09
C HIS A 101 -11.49 -12.24 4.70
N GLY A 102 -11.19 -12.85 5.85
CA GLY A 102 -9.93 -12.59 6.56
C GLY A 102 -8.67 -12.81 5.74
N ALA A 103 -8.67 -13.77 4.82
CA ALA A 103 -7.57 -14.01 3.90
C ALA A 103 -7.37 -12.86 2.89
N GLU A 104 -8.45 -12.29 2.34
CA GLU A 104 -8.39 -11.16 1.39
C GLU A 104 -7.82 -9.93 2.08
N VAL A 105 -8.31 -9.62 3.29
CA VAL A 105 -7.84 -8.45 4.04
C VAL A 105 -6.39 -8.61 4.47
N LEU A 106 -6.00 -9.80 4.93
CA LEU A 106 -4.62 -10.09 5.29
C LEU A 106 -3.68 -9.88 4.10
N GLU A 107 -4.08 -10.33 2.91
CA GLU A 107 -3.29 -10.11 1.70
C GLU A 107 -3.18 -8.61 1.37
N MET A 108 -4.27 -7.85 1.49
CA MET A 108 -4.22 -6.40 1.31
C MET A 108 -3.33 -5.69 2.33
N VAL A 109 -3.32 -6.11 3.60
CA VAL A 109 -2.38 -5.60 4.61
C VAL A 109 -0.94 -5.85 4.18
N ARG A 110 -0.63 -7.06 3.70
CA ARG A 110 0.72 -7.42 3.21
C ARG A 110 1.14 -6.60 2.00
N ILE A 111 0.26 -6.46 1.02
CA ILE A 111 0.50 -5.65 -0.18
C ILE A 111 0.77 -4.19 0.24
N SER A 112 -0.07 -3.61 1.09
CA SER A 112 0.13 -2.25 1.59
C SER A 112 1.45 -2.09 2.35
N ALA A 113 1.82 -3.06 3.19
CA ALA A 113 3.11 -3.05 3.89
C ALA A 113 4.30 -3.12 2.92
N GLN A 114 4.21 -3.95 1.87
CA GLN A 114 5.23 -4.03 0.82
C GLN A 114 5.36 -2.70 0.06
N ILE A 115 4.25 -2.07 -0.31
CA ILE A 115 4.24 -0.75 -0.96
C ILE A 115 4.87 0.30 -0.05
N GLN A 116 4.54 0.33 1.23
CA GLN A 116 5.14 1.27 2.21
C GLN A 116 6.66 1.10 2.32
N ARG A 117 7.14 -0.15 2.43
CA ARG A 117 8.58 -0.44 2.46
C ARG A 117 9.28 -0.02 1.17
N LEU A 118 8.67 -0.32 0.02
CA LEU A 118 9.22 0.04 -1.28
C LEU A 118 9.25 1.56 -1.48
N ALA A 119 8.19 2.28 -1.09
CA ALA A 119 8.14 3.73 -1.11
C ALA A 119 9.27 4.33 -0.26
N CYS A 120 9.44 3.84 0.98
CA CYS A 120 10.53 4.26 1.86
C CYS A 120 11.90 4.03 1.22
N LYS A 121 12.10 2.86 0.59
CA LYS A 121 13.36 2.55 -0.11
C LYS A 121 13.59 3.45 -1.33
N CYS A 122 12.56 3.69 -2.14
CA CYS A 122 12.61 4.57 -3.32
C CYS A 122 12.96 6.00 -2.91
N LEU A 123 12.24 6.57 -1.94
CA LEU A 123 12.46 7.92 -1.44
C LEU A 123 13.88 8.06 -0.85
N SER A 124 14.30 7.14 0.01
CA SER A 124 15.63 7.16 0.61
C SER A 124 16.74 7.07 -0.44
N THR A 125 16.59 6.19 -1.43
CA THR A 125 17.58 6.02 -2.51
C THR A 125 17.64 7.27 -3.39
N MET A 126 16.48 7.84 -3.75
CA MET A 126 16.39 9.06 -4.53
C MET A 126 17.06 10.24 -3.81
N GLN A 127 16.80 10.39 -2.52
CA GLN A 127 17.40 11.45 -1.70
C GLN A 127 18.92 11.31 -1.61
N GLN A 128 19.41 10.10 -1.33
CA GLN A 128 20.85 9.81 -1.25
C GLN A 128 21.56 10.10 -2.58
N ASN A 129 20.97 9.67 -3.70
CA ASN A 129 21.50 9.95 -5.03
C ASN A 129 21.50 11.46 -5.32
N PHE A 130 20.42 12.16 -4.98
CA PHE A 130 20.32 13.60 -5.21
C PHE A 130 21.37 14.36 -4.38
N ILE A 131 21.51 14.05 -3.08
CA ILE A 131 22.55 14.60 -2.20
C ILE A 131 23.92 14.35 -2.79
N SER A 132 24.23 13.12 -3.21
CA SER A 132 25.53 12.76 -3.77
C SER A 132 25.88 13.59 -5.00
N VAL A 133 24.91 13.77 -5.92
CA VAL A 133 25.11 14.55 -7.15
C VAL A 133 25.30 16.03 -6.85
N VAL A 134 24.45 16.63 -6.00
CA VAL A 134 24.52 18.07 -5.74
C VAL A 134 25.69 18.46 -4.84
N SER A 135 26.20 17.54 -4.01
CA SER A 135 27.37 17.77 -3.16
C SER A 135 28.65 18.01 -3.98
N GLY A 136 28.78 17.32 -5.11
CA GLY A 136 29.96 17.39 -5.99
C GLY A 136 29.92 18.53 -7.02
N MET A 137 28.80 19.25 -7.14
CA MET A 137 28.61 20.24 -8.20
C MET A 137 28.20 21.61 -7.60
N PRO A 138 29.01 22.68 -7.77
CA PRO A 138 28.54 24.03 -7.45
C PRO A 138 27.43 24.46 -8.42
N ALA A 139 26.52 25.33 -7.98
CA ALA A 139 25.51 25.95 -8.85
C ALA A 139 25.43 27.46 -8.57
N GLY A 140 26.00 28.27 -9.47
CA GLY A 140 26.14 29.70 -9.26
C GLY A 140 26.98 30.00 -8.01
N SER A 141 26.45 30.82 -7.11
CA SER A 141 27.09 31.17 -5.83
C SER A 141 26.90 30.13 -4.71
N LEU A 142 26.08 29.09 -4.93
CA LEU A 142 25.81 28.08 -3.91
C LEU A 142 26.88 26.98 -3.94
N SER A 143 27.54 26.78 -2.80
CA SER A 143 28.45 25.65 -2.59
C SER A 143 27.69 24.32 -2.64
N GLY A 144 28.38 23.25 -3.03
CA GLY A 144 27.82 21.90 -3.01
C GLY A 144 27.30 21.48 -1.64
N SER A 145 27.97 21.90 -0.55
CA SER A 145 27.54 21.60 0.83
C SER A 145 26.18 22.20 1.18
N ILE A 146 25.93 23.47 0.83
CA ILE A 146 24.64 24.14 1.08
C ILE A 146 23.52 23.49 0.26
N ARG A 147 23.83 23.05 -0.96
CA ARG A 147 22.86 22.33 -1.82
C ARG A 147 22.54 20.95 -1.26
N ALA A 148 23.54 20.23 -0.78
CA ALA A 148 23.39 18.92 -0.14
C ALA A 148 22.47 19.00 1.10
N GLU A 149 22.66 20.03 1.93
CA GLU A 149 21.80 20.27 3.09
C GLU A 149 20.34 20.52 2.67
N LYS A 150 20.11 21.29 1.61
CA LYS A 150 18.76 21.51 1.07
C LYS A 150 18.16 20.22 0.49
N ALA A 151 18.96 19.39 -0.17
CA ALA A 151 18.56 18.09 -0.71
C ALA A 151 18.24 17.05 0.37
N ALA A 152 18.81 17.20 1.57
CA ALA A 152 18.57 16.33 2.72
C ALA A 152 17.25 16.63 3.46
N LYS A 153 16.52 17.67 3.05
CA LYS A 153 15.19 17.95 3.61
C LYS A 153 14.22 16.80 3.31
N PRO A 154 13.29 16.50 4.23
CA PRO A 154 12.23 15.53 3.96
C PRO A 154 11.45 15.89 2.69
N PHE A 155 10.97 14.87 2.00
CA PHE A 155 10.08 15.05 0.86
C PHE A 155 8.78 15.73 1.31
N SER A 156 8.20 16.51 0.40
CA SER A 156 6.85 17.01 0.58
C SER A 156 5.84 15.86 0.50
N TRP A 157 4.69 16.07 1.12
CA TRP A 157 3.58 15.13 1.04
C TRP A 157 3.19 14.79 -0.41
N VAL A 158 3.28 15.76 -1.33
CA VAL A 158 2.97 15.54 -2.75
C VAL A 158 3.98 14.59 -3.40
N GLU A 159 5.27 14.74 -3.11
CA GLU A 159 6.33 13.86 -3.63
C GLU A 159 6.15 12.44 -3.09
N GLU A 160 5.86 12.29 -1.80
CA GLU A 160 5.56 10.98 -1.21
C GLU A 160 4.33 10.35 -1.86
N CYS A 161 3.21 11.08 -1.96
CA CYS A 161 1.99 10.61 -2.62
C CYS A 161 2.22 10.16 -4.05
N ASN A 162 3.06 10.87 -4.82
CA ASN A 162 3.38 10.49 -6.20
C ASN A 162 4.14 9.15 -6.26
N ILE A 163 5.05 8.89 -5.32
CA ILE A 163 5.73 7.59 -5.23
C ILE A 163 4.72 6.49 -4.90
N TYR A 164 3.85 6.69 -3.91
CA TYR A 164 2.82 5.71 -3.58
C TYR A 164 1.88 5.45 -4.76
N TRP A 165 1.44 6.50 -5.46
CA TRP A 165 0.59 6.38 -6.64
C TRP A 165 1.26 5.54 -7.72
N ALA A 166 2.52 5.82 -8.06
CA ALA A 166 3.27 5.05 -9.05
C ALA A 166 3.42 3.58 -8.64
N LEU A 167 3.74 3.30 -7.37
CA LEU A 167 3.91 1.93 -6.87
C LEU A 167 2.60 1.15 -6.88
N TRP A 168 1.48 1.78 -6.50
CA TRP A 168 0.16 1.15 -6.57
C TRP A 168 -0.27 0.85 -8.01
N HIS A 169 0.01 1.74 -8.96
CA HIS A 169 -0.24 1.46 -10.38
C HIS A 169 0.62 0.32 -10.91
N LEU A 170 1.90 0.27 -10.55
CA LEU A 170 2.76 -0.86 -10.91
C LEU A 170 2.25 -2.18 -10.34
N ARG A 171 1.78 -2.18 -9.07
CA ARG A 171 1.16 -3.35 -8.46
C ARG A 171 -0.10 -3.77 -9.20
N HIS A 172 -0.99 -2.81 -9.46
CA HIS A 172 -2.24 -3.04 -10.19
C HIS A 172 -1.99 -3.61 -11.59
N TYR A 173 -1.06 -3.02 -12.35
CA TYR A 173 -0.68 -3.51 -13.67
C TYR A 173 -0.15 -4.95 -13.60
N SER A 174 0.76 -5.23 -12.68
CA SER A 174 1.31 -6.58 -12.51
C SER A 174 0.24 -7.60 -12.13
N ASP A 175 -0.68 -7.24 -11.22
CA ASP A 175 -1.78 -8.11 -10.80
C ASP A 175 -2.77 -8.36 -11.93
N LEU A 176 -3.12 -7.33 -12.70
CA LEU A 176 -4.04 -7.44 -13.84
C LEU A 176 -3.43 -8.30 -14.94
N HIS A 177 -2.14 -8.11 -15.25
CA HIS A 177 -1.43 -8.92 -16.23
C HIS A 177 -1.39 -10.40 -15.81
N ASN A 178 -1.08 -10.67 -14.54
CA ASN A 178 -1.10 -12.02 -13.99
C ASN A 178 -2.51 -12.63 -14.02
N TYR A 179 -3.53 -11.84 -13.70
CA TYR A 179 -4.93 -12.25 -13.72
C TYR A 179 -5.38 -12.61 -15.14
N GLY A 180 -5.15 -11.73 -16.12
CA GLY A 180 -5.50 -11.97 -17.52
C GLY A 180 -4.77 -13.17 -18.11
N SER A 181 -3.49 -13.35 -17.76
CA SER A 181 -2.69 -14.51 -18.18
C SER A 181 -3.27 -15.82 -17.66
N ARG A 182 -3.71 -15.88 -16.38
CA ARG A 182 -4.36 -17.08 -15.82
C ARG A 182 -5.69 -17.42 -16.49
N LEU A 183 -6.39 -16.42 -17.02
CA LEU A 183 -7.67 -16.59 -17.71
C LEU A 183 -7.54 -16.65 -19.23
N ASN A 184 -6.31 -16.68 -19.77
CA ASN A 184 -6.03 -16.70 -21.20
C ASN A 184 -6.68 -15.54 -21.97
N TRP A 185 -6.67 -14.34 -21.38
CA TRP A 185 -7.05 -13.13 -22.11
C TRP A 185 -6.11 -12.92 -23.30
N SER A 186 -6.64 -12.38 -24.41
CA SER A 186 -5.82 -12.16 -25.60
C SER A 186 -4.68 -11.18 -25.30
N GLU A 187 -3.46 -11.46 -25.78
CA GLU A 187 -2.32 -10.57 -25.55
C GLU A 187 -2.52 -9.18 -26.14
N ASP A 188 -3.30 -9.07 -27.22
CA ASP A 188 -3.62 -7.79 -27.84
C ASP A 188 -4.54 -6.94 -26.96
N SER A 189 -5.32 -7.57 -26.08
CA SER A 189 -6.10 -6.92 -25.03
C SER A 189 -5.23 -6.46 -23.84
N MET A 190 -3.96 -6.85 -23.73
CA MET A 190 -3.11 -6.54 -22.55
C MET A 190 -1.97 -5.55 -22.85
N LYS A 191 -1.86 -5.05 -24.09
CA LYS A 191 -0.80 -4.12 -24.55
C LYS A 191 -1.17 -2.63 -24.44
N THR A 192 -2.37 -2.29 -23.98
CA THR A 192 -2.83 -0.89 -23.79
C THR A 192 -2.39 -0.30 -22.48
#